data_AF-A0A3S0BVX8-F1
#
_entry.id   AF-A0A3S0BVX8-F1
#
_cell.length_a   1.000
_cell.length_b   1.000
_cell.length_c   1.000
_cell.angle_alpha   90.00
_cell.angle_beta   90.00
_cell.angle_gamma   90.00
#
_symmetry.space_group_name_H-M   'P 1'
#
loop_
_entity.id
_entity.type
_entity.pdbx_description
1 polymer ?
#
loop_
_entity_poly.entity_id
_entity_poly.type
_entity_poly.pdbx_seq_one_letter_code
_entity_poly.pdbx_strand_id
1 'polypeptide(L)'
;MSASLVYYLEPIARELSIDDVIGVEPEVTGGVLTGRLAHPNVRAEQKAIRLREWLGAPALGPIEDTTVHAYGNSSGDHELLALADRAWWLGRSSKCPDFARPFRPGTALC
;
A
#
# COMPACT_ATOMS: atom_id res chain seq x y z
N MET A 1 -3.26 -0.50 2.02
CA MET A 1 -2.79 0.87 1.72
C MET A 1 -3.26 1.35 0.34
N SER A 2 -3.50 2.65 0.15
CA SER A 2 -4.03 3.21 -1.13
C SER A 2 -3.66 4.68 -1.34
N ALA A 3 -3.74 5.16 -2.60
CA ALA A 3 -3.65 6.59 -2.95
C ALA A 3 -4.99 7.33 -2.79
N SER A 4 -6.02 6.67 -2.22
CA SER A 4 -7.30 7.28 -1.85
C SER A 4 -7.20 7.97 -0.49
N LEU A 5 -8.11 8.91 -0.23
CA LEU A 5 -8.18 9.59 1.07
C LEU A 5 -8.48 8.60 2.20
N VAL A 6 -7.84 8.79 3.37
CA VAL A 6 -8.09 7.94 4.55
C VAL A 6 -9.57 7.90 4.92
N TYR A 7 -10.29 9.01 4.74
CA TYR A 7 -11.71 9.13 5.07
C TYR A 7 -12.62 8.18 4.29
N TYR A 8 -12.22 7.74 3.10
CA TYR A 8 -12.96 6.72 2.35
C TYR A 8 -12.57 5.31 2.77
N LEU A 9 -11.34 5.13 3.21
CA LEU A 9 -10.73 3.83 3.48
C LEU A 9 -11.03 3.34 4.90
N GLU A 10 -11.00 4.22 5.90
CA GLU A 10 -11.22 3.84 7.29
C GLU A 10 -12.58 3.18 7.55
N PRO A 11 -13.72 3.67 7.01
CA PRO A 11 -14.99 2.98 7.20
C PRO A 11 -14.98 1.56 6.63
N ILE A 12 -14.40 1.39 5.44
CA ILE A 12 -14.27 0.10 4.76
C ILE A 12 -13.35 -0.83 5.56
N ALA A 13 -12.24 -0.31 6.07
CA ALA A 13 -11.30 -1.08 6.89
C ALA A 13 -11.97 -1.60 8.17
N ARG A 14 -12.77 -0.77 8.85
CA ARG A 14 -13.56 -1.20 10.02
C ARG A 14 -14.55 -2.30 9.66
N GLU A 15 -15.27 -2.17 8.54
CA GLU A 15 -16.23 -3.18 8.09
C GLU A 15 -15.55 -4.53 7.75
N LEU A 16 -14.37 -4.48 7.15
CA LEU A 16 -13.60 -5.65 6.77
C LEU A 16 -12.66 -6.18 7.87
N SER A 17 -12.70 -5.60 9.07
CA SER A 17 -11.79 -5.94 10.19
C SER A 17 -10.31 -5.85 9.80
N ILE A 18 -9.95 -4.83 9.02
CA ILE A 18 -8.56 -4.48 8.70
C ILE A 18 -8.04 -3.58 9.83
N ASP A 19 -6.91 -3.97 10.43
CA ASP A 19 -6.35 -3.29 11.61
C ASP A 19 -5.93 -1.85 11.32
N ASP A 20 -5.25 -1.64 10.19
CA ASP A 20 -4.63 -0.35 9.86
C ASP A 20 -4.84 0.09 8.42
N VAL A 21 -4.93 1.40 8.23
CA VAL A 21 -5.04 2.06 6.92
C VAL A 21 -3.90 3.04 6.73
N ILE A 22 -3.10 2.79 5.69
CA ILE A 22 -2.19 3.78 5.14
C ILE A 22 -2.85 4.37 3.88
N GLY A 23 -3.29 5.62 3.95
CA GLY A 23 -3.97 6.33 2.86
C GLY A 23 -3.50 7.78 2.74
N VAL A 24 -4.07 8.52 1.79
CA VAL A 24 -3.76 9.93 1.61
C VAL A 24 -4.43 10.76 2.70
N GLU A 25 -3.62 11.45 3.49
CA GLU A 25 -4.07 12.31 4.59
C GLU A 25 -4.12 13.76 4.13
N PRO A 26 -5.31 14.39 4.06
CA PRO A 26 -5.40 15.82 3.85
C PRO A 26 -5.01 16.58 5.12
N GLU A 27 -4.37 17.73 4.94
CA GLU A 27 -4.03 18.61 6.05
C GLU A 27 -5.30 19.31 6.58
N VAL A 28 -5.46 19.32 7.91
CA VAL A 28 -6.59 19.94 8.61
C VAL A 28 -6.07 20.98 9.59
N THR A 29 -6.61 22.20 9.50
CA THR A 29 -6.31 23.28 10.45
C THR A 29 -7.62 23.85 10.99
N GLY A 30 -7.78 23.85 12.31
CA GLY A 30 -9.01 24.34 12.95
C GLY A 30 -10.26 23.57 12.54
N GLY A 31 -10.14 22.27 12.22
CA GLY A 31 -11.24 21.44 11.75
C GLY A 31 -11.62 21.65 10.28
N VAL A 32 -10.86 22.44 9.52
CA VAL A 32 -11.12 22.72 8.10
C VAL A 32 -10.00 22.16 7.24
N LEU A 33 -10.37 21.55 6.10
CA LEU A 33 -9.41 21.09 5.09
C LEU A 33 -8.71 22.29 4.46
N THR A 34 -7.37 22.29 4.47
CA THR A 34 -6.59 23.41 3.91
C THR A 34 -6.43 23.32 2.40
N GLY A 35 -6.79 22.18 1.80
CA GLY A 35 -6.53 21.84 0.40
C GLY A 35 -5.13 21.26 0.15
N ARG A 36 -4.27 21.19 1.17
CA ARG A 36 -2.97 20.50 1.11
C ARG A 36 -3.08 19.07 1.64
N LEU A 37 -2.06 18.28 1.37
CA LEU A 37 -1.85 16.98 2.02
C LEU A 37 -0.98 17.18 3.26
N ALA A 38 -1.27 16.47 4.35
CA ALA A 38 -0.43 16.44 5.54
C ALA A 38 0.93 15.77 5.26
N HIS A 39 0.96 14.95 4.22
CA HIS A 39 2.04 14.07 3.84
C HIS A 39 2.13 13.95 2.30
N PRO A 40 3.27 13.56 1.71
CA PRO A 40 3.33 13.23 0.29
C PRO A 40 2.27 12.19 -0.10
N ASN A 41 1.79 12.28 -1.35
CA ASN A 41 0.78 11.36 -1.86
C ASN A 41 1.26 9.89 -1.78
N VAL A 42 0.40 8.98 -1.31
CA VAL A 42 0.69 7.55 -1.13
C VAL A 42 0.70 6.81 -2.48
N ARG A 43 1.75 7.06 -3.27
CA ARG A 43 1.94 6.51 -4.61
C ARG A 43 3.41 6.16 -4.86
N ALA A 44 3.65 5.11 -5.63
CA ALA A 44 4.99 4.66 -6.03
C ALA A 44 5.90 4.47 -4.81
N GLU A 45 7.08 5.10 -4.79
CA GLU A 45 8.04 5.05 -3.69
C GLU A 45 7.43 5.37 -2.31
N GLN A 46 6.44 6.27 -2.25
CA GLN A 46 5.83 6.64 -0.97
C GLN A 46 5.04 5.48 -0.36
N LYS A 47 4.58 4.51 -1.15
CA LYS A 47 3.99 3.29 -0.59
C LYS A 47 5.05 2.44 0.12
N ALA A 48 6.23 2.29 -0.49
CA ALA A 48 7.34 1.56 0.12
C ALA A 48 7.82 2.24 1.42
N ILE A 49 7.99 3.57 1.39
CA ILE A 49 8.42 4.37 2.56
C ILE A 49 7.42 4.22 3.71
N ARG A 50 6.13 4.44 3.43
CA ARG A 50 5.08 4.40 4.47
C ARG A 50 4.90 3.02 5.09
N LEU A 51 5.02 1.96 4.30
CA LEU A 51 4.97 0.59 4.83
C LEU A 51 6.12 0.37 5.83
N ARG A 52 7.34 0.81 5.50
CA ARG A 52 8.51 0.67 6.39
C ARG A 52 8.34 1.48 7.66
N GLU A 53 7.87 2.73 7.55
CA GLU A 53 7.59 3.57 8.71
C GLU A 53 6.56 2.93 9.65
N TRP A 54 5.46 2.39 9.10
CA TRP A 54 4.43 1.72 9.88
C TRP A 54 4.95 0.43 10.56
N LEU A 55 5.79 -0.34 9.88
CA LEU A 55 6.43 -1.54 10.44
C LEU A 55 7.55 -1.22 11.45
N GLY A 56 8.00 0.03 11.56
CA GLY A 56 9.23 0.38 12.28
C GLY A 56 10.49 -0.23 11.65
N ALA A 57 10.45 -0.55 10.36
CA ALA A 57 11.53 -1.20 9.64
C ALA A 57 12.62 -0.19 9.19
N PRO A 58 13.87 -0.64 8.98
CA PRO A 58 14.91 0.21 8.41
C PRO A 58 14.52 0.79 7.05
N ALA A 59 15.03 1.98 6.73
CA ALA A 59 14.72 2.68 5.48
C ALA A 59 15.14 1.89 4.22
N LEU A 60 16.17 1.05 4.34
CA LEU A 60 16.74 0.23 3.27
C LEU A 60 16.99 -1.20 3.77
N GLY A 61 17.11 -2.14 2.84
CA GLY A 61 17.32 -3.56 3.15
C GLY A 61 16.03 -4.37 3.27
N PRO A 62 16.10 -5.67 3.57
CA PRO A 62 14.92 -6.52 3.73
C PRO A 62 14.04 -6.06 4.91
N ILE A 63 12.75 -6.41 4.85
CA ILE A 63 11.88 -6.36 6.04
C ILE A 63 12.10 -7.68 6.78
N GLU A 64 12.59 -7.59 8.01
CA GLU A 64 12.88 -8.76 8.84
C GLU A 64 11.69 -9.08 9.75
N ASP A 65 11.61 -10.32 10.24
CA ASP A 65 10.60 -10.80 11.21
C ASP A 65 9.12 -10.63 10.81
N THR A 66 8.84 -10.32 9.54
CA THR A 66 7.47 -10.15 9.02
C THR A 66 7.41 -10.66 7.58
N THR A 67 6.38 -11.46 7.27
CA THR A 67 6.09 -11.83 5.87
C THR A 67 5.14 -10.82 5.24
N VAL A 68 5.59 -10.16 4.19
CA VAL A 68 4.82 -9.15 3.47
C VAL A 68 4.16 -9.75 2.24
N HIS A 69 2.83 -9.75 2.24
CA HIS A 69 2.02 -10.01 1.06
C HIS A 69 1.49 -8.70 0.51
N ALA A 70 1.85 -8.35 -0.73
CA ALA A 70 1.39 -7.12 -1.37
C ALA A 70 0.55 -7.43 -2.61
N TYR A 71 -0.53 -6.65 -2.77
CA TYR A 71 -1.49 -6.76 -3.86
C TYR A 71 -1.55 -5.39 -4.55
N GLY A 72 -1.21 -5.33 -5.84
CA GLY A 72 -1.15 -4.10 -6.62
C GLY A 72 -1.67 -4.28 -8.04
N ASN A 73 -2.08 -3.20 -8.70
CA ASN A 73 -2.70 -3.28 -10.03
C ASN A 73 -2.22 -2.20 -11.01
N SER A 74 -1.31 -1.33 -10.56
CA SER A 74 -0.83 -0.18 -11.32
C SER A 74 0.69 -0.03 -11.19
N SER A 75 1.27 0.80 -12.06
CA SER A 75 2.70 1.13 -11.94
C SER A 75 3.06 1.84 -10.63
N GLY A 76 2.09 2.48 -9.97
CA GLY A 76 2.30 3.10 -8.67
C GLY A 76 2.39 2.12 -7.50
N ASP A 77 2.34 0.82 -7.76
CA ASP A 77 2.49 -0.24 -6.76
C ASP A 77 3.82 -0.98 -6.88
N HIS A 78 4.64 -0.70 -7.91
CA HIS A 78 5.83 -1.49 -8.21
C HIS A 78 6.82 -1.51 -7.05
N GLU A 79 7.10 -0.35 -6.43
CA GLU A 79 8.02 -0.25 -5.32
C GLU A 79 7.51 -1.00 -4.08
N LEU A 80 6.20 -0.94 -3.80
CA LEU A 80 5.58 -1.73 -2.73
C LEU A 80 5.66 -3.23 -3.02
N LEU A 81 5.35 -3.64 -4.24
CA LEU A 81 5.41 -5.04 -4.67
C LEU A 81 6.83 -5.59 -4.60
N ALA A 82 7.84 -4.78 -4.93
CA ALA A 82 9.24 -5.17 -4.84
C ALA A 82 9.73 -5.38 -3.40
N LEU A 83 9.04 -4.81 -2.40
CA LEU A 83 9.33 -5.05 -0.98
C LEU A 83 8.71 -6.33 -0.43
N ALA A 84 7.76 -6.94 -1.15
CA ALA A 84 6.95 -8.03 -0.62
C ALA A 84 7.61 -9.40 -0.85
N ASP A 85 7.55 -10.27 0.15
CA ASP A 85 7.88 -11.69 0.00
C ASP A 85 6.94 -12.37 -1.02
N ARG A 86 5.68 -11.93 -1.04
CA ARG A 86 4.64 -12.39 -1.96
C ARG A 86 4.00 -11.21 -2.69
N ALA A 87 4.53 -10.91 -3.87
CA ALA A 87 4.05 -9.86 -4.75
C ALA A 87 2.97 -10.37 -5.72
N TRP A 88 1.75 -9.86 -5.58
CA TRP A 88 0.59 -10.23 -6.39
C TRP A 88 0.11 -9.08 -7.27
N TRP A 89 0.00 -9.35 -8.58
CA TRP A 89 -0.45 -8.40 -9.59
C TRP A 89 -1.91 -8.65 -10.00
N LEU A 90 -2.77 -7.65 -9.79
CA LEU A 90 -4.20 -7.68 -10.11
C LEU A 90 -4.54 -6.88 -11.37
N GLY A 91 -3.55 -6.22 -11.99
CA GLY A 91 -3.73 -5.45 -13.20
C GLY A 91 -3.76 -6.31 -14.46
N ARG A 92 -3.74 -5.66 -15.64
CA ARG A 92 -3.62 -6.38 -16.92
C ARG A 92 -2.33 -7.21 -16.94
N SER A 93 -2.40 -8.47 -17.37
CA SER A 93 -1.24 -9.36 -17.40
C SER A 93 -0.07 -8.81 -18.23
N SER A 94 -0.35 -8.08 -19.31
CA SER A 94 0.67 -7.42 -20.14
C SER A 94 1.42 -6.27 -19.46
N LYS A 95 1.01 -5.88 -18.24
CA LYS A 95 1.64 -4.86 -17.41
C LYS A 95 2.17 -5.43 -16.09
N CYS A 96 2.11 -6.75 -15.90
CA CYS A 96 2.67 -7.40 -14.73
C CYS A 96 4.19 -7.24 -14.71
N PRO A 97 4.79 -6.72 -13.62
CA PRO A 97 6.23 -6.73 -13.45
C PRO A 97 6.77 -8.17 -13.39
N ASP A 98 8.00 -8.37 -13.88
CA ASP A 98 8.64 -9.71 -13.92
C ASP A 98 8.83 -10.35 -12.53
N PHE A 99 8.95 -9.52 -11.49
CA PHE A 99 9.11 -9.96 -10.10
C PHE A 99 7.78 -10.25 -9.39
N ALA A 100 6.64 -9.89 -9.99
CA ALA A 100 5.31 -10.08 -9.42
C ALA A 100 4.59 -11.26 -10.10
N ARG A 101 3.67 -11.89 -9.38
CA ARG A 101 2.86 -12.99 -9.89
C ARG A 101 1.45 -12.51 -10.20
N PRO A 102 0.87 -12.78 -11.37
CA PRO A 102 -0.55 -12.52 -11.61
C PRO A 102 -1.41 -13.20 -10.55
N PHE A 103 -2.27 -12.42 -9.89
CA PHE A 103 -3.22 -12.96 -8.94
C PHE A 103 -4.30 -13.72 -9.71
N ARG A 104 -4.53 -14.97 -9.31
CA ARG A 104 -5.68 -15.76 -9.75
C ARG A 104 -6.47 -16.16 -8.51
N PRO A 105 -7.80 -15.97 -8.48
CA PRO A 105 -8.63 -16.45 -7.39
C PRO A 105 -8.34 -17.94 -7.12
N GLY A 106 -8.03 -18.28 -5.87
CA GLY A 106 -7.66 -19.64 -5.44
C GLY A 106 -6.15 -19.91 -5.28
N THR A 107 -5.27 -19.02 -5.73
CA THR A 107 -3.80 -19.24 -5.65
C THR A 107 -3.16 -18.69 -4.37
N ALA A 108 -3.89 -17.93 -3.55
CA ALA A 108 -3.33 -17.21 -2.39
C ALA A 108 -3.37 -17.97 -1.06
N LEU A 109 -3.77 -19.25 -1.06
CA LEU A 109 -3.86 -20.07 0.16
C LEU A 109 -2.74 -21.13 0.28
N CYS A 110 -1.64 -20.99 -0.47
CA CYS A 110 -0.50 -21.91 -0.45
C CYS A 110 0.80 -21.21 -0.05
#